data_AF-A0A6V8PBP5-F1
#
_entry.id   AF-A0A6V8PBP5-F1
#
_cell.length_a   1.000
_cell.length_b   1.000
_cell.length_c   1.000
_cell.angle_alpha   90.00
_cell.angle_beta   90.00
_cell.angle_gamma   90.00
#
_symmetry.space_group_name_H-M   'P 1'
#
loop_
_entity.id
_entity.type
_entity.pdbx_description
1 polymer ?
#
loop_
_entity_poly.entity_id
_entity_poly.type
_entity_poly.pdbx_seq_one_letter_code
_entity_poly.pdbx_strand_id
1 'polypeptide(L)'
;TIDSIISRFDLTSAQGKLAAIDRILEFLSTLSSRIVQEEYIKVVAEKLSVEEERLMRELIERNRRARGRISQGRVEQKKQFFPYDRLEREALRLIIHDVGEARKILLNLEEDVFQSGPNKDIFRLLKDGLKGSEEADVSQLLSAIEREELRRLFSSLLFEEREYENEKTCQEVFYMLKELDLKRQISILPRKMEKLSQQGDQEEADRLFEEILRLEGQRRALQEERINQDHLMEGQ
;
A
#
# COMPACT_ATOMS: atom_id res chain seq x y z
N THR A 1 16.06 4.18 -8.00
CA THR A 1 15.59 5.18 -7.00
C THR A 1 16.69 5.70 -6.07
N ILE A 2 17.60 4.87 -5.53
CA ILE A 2 18.83 5.38 -4.90
C ILE A 2 19.69 6.12 -5.93
N ASP A 3 19.90 5.55 -7.12
CA ASP A 3 20.64 6.24 -8.19
C ASP A 3 19.95 7.52 -8.66
N SER A 4 18.61 7.56 -8.68
CA SER A 4 17.88 8.80 -8.96
C SER A 4 17.93 9.83 -7.82
N ILE A 5 18.13 9.40 -6.57
CA ILE A 5 18.35 10.30 -5.44
C ILE A 5 19.78 10.82 -5.53
N ILE A 6 20.76 9.93 -5.67
CA ILE A 6 22.18 10.19 -5.81
C ILE A 6 22.47 11.12 -7.01
N SER A 7 21.82 10.90 -8.16
CA SER A 7 22.01 11.71 -9.37
C SER A 7 21.55 13.16 -9.25
N ARG A 8 20.77 13.49 -8.22
CA ARG A 8 20.29 14.85 -7.94
C ARG A 8 21.23 15.65 -7.05
N PHE A 9 22.29 15.03 -6.53
CA PHE A 9 23.25 15.66 -5.64
C PHE A 9 24.65 15.65 -6.24
N ASP A 10 25.41 16.70 -5.98
CA ASP A 10 26.82 16.75 -6.30
C ASP A 10 27.62 15.89 -5.32
N LEU A 11 28.02 14.70 -5.77
CA LEU A 11 28.78 13.76 -4.94
C LEU A 11 30.27 14.10 -4.85
N THR A 12 30.74 15.11 -5.60
CA THR A 12 32.15 15.52 -5.55
C THR A 12 32.42 16.47 -4.38
N SER A 13 31.40 17.17 -3.89
CA SER A 13 31.48 18.00 -2.69
C SER A 13 31.03 17.26 -1.43
N ALA A 14 31.73 17.52 -0.31
CA ALA A 14 31.38 16.94 0.99
C ALA A 14 29.94 17.29 1.42
N GLN A 15 29.49 18.51 1.07
CA GLN A 15 28.16 18.99 1.39
C GLN A 15 27.06 18.27 0.58
N GLY A 16 27.31 18.00 -0.71
CA GLY A 16 26.36 17.23 -1.53
C GLY A 16 26.32 15.74 -1.16
N LYS A 17 27.45 15.14 -0.76
CA LYS A 17 27.46 13.78 -0.18
C LYS A 17 26.60 13.69 1.09
N LEU A 18 26.74 14.64 2.01
CA LEU A 18 25.95 14.67 3.24
C LEU A 18 24.45 14.83 2.95
N ALA A 19 24.08 15.71 2.02
CA ALA A 19 22.69 15.90 1.61
C ALA A 19 22.08 14.63 0.97
N ALA A 20 22.87 13.91 0.16
CA ALA A 20 22.46 12.64 -0.41
C ALA A 20 22.25 11.58 0.69
N ILE A 21 23.18 11.44 1.63
CA ILE A 21 23.08 10.52 2.78
C ILE A 21 21.83 10.84 3.59
N ASP A 22 21.61 12.10 3.95
CA ASP A 22 20.44 12.49 4.76
C ASP A 22 19.12 12.12 4.10
N ARG A 23 19.02 12.33 2.78
CA ARG A 23 17.81 11.99 2.01
C ARG A 23 17.62 10.47 1.86
N ILE A 24 18.72 9.75 1.68
CA ILE A 24 18.72 8.28 1.62
C ILE A 24 18.32 7.70 2.97
N LEU A 25 18.92 8.14 4.07
CA LEU A 25 18.60 7.67 5.42
C LEU A 25 17.15 8.00 5.82
N GLU A 26 16.61 9.15 5.38
CA GLU A 26 15.20 9.47 5.53
C GLU A 26 14.31 8.46 4.79
N PHE A 27 14.70 8.09 3.57
CA PHE A 27 14.03 7.06 2.81
C PHE A 27 14.09 5.69 3.52
N LEU A 28 15.29 5.26 3.93
CA LEU A 28 15.50 3.99 4.64
C LEU A 28 14.71 3.89 5.94
N SER A 29 14.54 5.01 6.65
CA SER A 29 13.82 5.05 7.92
C SER A 29 12.35 4.67 7.79
N THR A 30 11.75 4.82 6.61
CA THR A 30 10.35 4.42 6.39
C THR A 30 10.19 2.96 6.01
N LEU A 31 11.27 2.28 5.62
CA LEU A 31 11.22 0.87 5.29
C LEU A 31 10.96 0.08 6.56
N SER A 32 9.97 -0.80 6.53
CA SER A 32 9.58 -1.62 7.69
C SER A 32 10.55 -2.78 7.95
N SER A 33 11.35 -3.17 6.96
CA SER A 33 12.26 -4.33 7.04
C SER A 33 13.69 -3.91 7.35
N ARG A 34 14.22 -4.42 8.46
CA ARG A 34 15.61 -4.20 8.89
C ARG A 34 16.62 -4.83 7.93
N ILE A 35 16.30 -5.99 7.36
CA ILE A 35 17.14 -6.69 6.38
C ILE A 35 17.30 -5.82 5.12
N VAL A 36 16.21 -5.18 4.67
CA VAL A 36 16.25 -4.27 3.53
C VAL A 36 17.07 -3.03 3.87
N GLN A 37 16.92 -2.48 5.08
CA GLN A 37 17.75 -1.36 5.52
C GLN A 37 19.24 -1.71 5.50
N GLU A 38 19.63 -2.88 6.00
CA GLU A 38 21.03 -3.33 6.03
C GLU A 38 21.60 -3.52 4.61
N GLU A 39 20.88 -4.16 3.72
CA GLU A 39 21.34 -4.34 2.34
C GLU A 39 21.45 -3.00 1.57
N TYR A 40 20.51 -2.08 1.81
CA TYR A 40 20.59 -0.74 1.23
C TYR A 40 21.77 0.06 1.77
N ILE A 41 22.09 -0.10 3.06
CA ILE A 41 23.21 0.59 3.68
C ILE A 41 24.55 0.14 3.05
N LYS A 42 24.69 -1.14 2.68
CA LYS A 42 25.86 -1.64 1.91
C LYS A 42 26.02 -0.93 0.56
N VAL A 43 24.95 -0.88 -0.24
CA VAL A 43 24.98 -0.26 -1.57
C VAL A 43 25.31 1.23 -1.48
N VAL A 44 24.76 1.92 -0.47
CA VAL A 44 25.00 3.36 -0.24
C VAL A 44 26.43 3.60 0.24
N ALA A 45 26.92 2.75 1.14
CA ALA A 45 28.30 2.78 1.63
C ALA A 45 29.30 2.66 0.48
N GLU A 46 29.07 1.71 -0.44
CA GLU A 46 29.90 1.51 -1.61
C GLU A 46 29.86 2.72 -2.57
N LYS A 47 28.66 3.18 -2.95
CA LYS A 47 28.49 4.28 -3.91
C LYS A 47 28.99 5.63 -3.40
N LEU A 48 28.89 5.89 -2.10
CA LEU A 48 29.31 7.17 -1.51
C LEU A 48 30.73 7.12 -0.91
N SER A 49 31.32 5.92 -0.87
CA SER A 49 32.60 5.63 -0.22
C SER A 49 32.59 6.03 1.26
N VAL A 50 31.56 5.58 1.98
CA VAL A 50 31.34 5.85 3.41
C VAL A 50 31.24 4.53 4.16
N GLU A 51 31.63 4.50 5.44
CA GLU A 51 31.53 3.29 6.26
C GLU A 51 30.08 2.86 6.50
N GLU A 52 29.82 1.60 6.22
CA GLU A 52 28.51 0.94 6.39
C GLU A 52 27.99 1.06 7.83
N GLU A 53 28.83 0.76 8.81
CA GLU A 53 28.47 0.84 10.24
C GLU A 53 28.03 2.24 10.66
N ARG A 54 28.65 3.28 10.08
CA ARG A 54 28.34 4.67 10.41
C ARG A 54 26.95 5.04 9.92
N LEU A 55 26.63 4.68 8.67
CA LEU A 55 25.29 4.88 8.10
C LEU A 55 24.23 4.10 8.88
N MET A 56 24.54 2.87 9.29
CA MET A 56 23.61 2.04 10.07
C MET A 56 23.33 2.63 11.45
N ARG A 57 24.37 3.15 12.13
CA ARG A 57 24.20 3.85 13.42
C ARG A 57 23.29 5.08 13.26
N GLU A 58 23.54 5.91 12.23
CA GLU A 58 22.73 7.09 11.96
C GLU A 58 21.26 6.74 11.66
N LEU A 59 21.01 5.67 10.90
CA LEU A 59 19.65 5.18 10.63
C LEU A 59 18.93 4.71 11.91
N ILE A 60 19.61 3.96 12.78
CA ILE A 60 19.04 3.50 14.06
C ILE A 60 18.70 4.69 14.97
N GLU A 61 19.60 5.66 15.08
CA GLU A 61 19.34 6.87 15.87
C GLU A 61 18.14 7.65 15.33
N ARG A 62 18.03 7.79 14.02
CA ARG A 62 16.91 8.45 13.36
C ARG A 62 15.58 7.76 13.67
N ASN A 63 15.54 6.44 13.55
CA ASN A 63 14.36 5.63 13.88
C ASN A 63 13.97 5.77 15.35
N ARG A 64 14.94 5.83 16.26
CA ARG A 64 14.70 6.11 17.70
C ARG A 64 14.11 7.50 17.93
N ARG A 65 14.66 8.55 17.30
CA ARG A 65 14.15 9.93 17.41
C ARG A 65 12.73 10.06 16.85
N ALA A 66 12.43 9.38 15.74
CA ALA A 66 11.08 9.33 15.17
C ALA A 66 10.09 8.66 16.13
N ARG A 67 10.45 7.52 16.73
CA ARG A 67 9.62 6.82 17.72
C ARG A 67 9.45 7.61 19.02
N GLY A 68 10.50 8.29 19.50
CA GLY A 68 10.47 9.13 20.69
C GLY A 68 9.54 10.35 20.58
N ARG A 69 9.38 10.91 19.37
CA ARG A 69 8.41 11.98 19.09
C ARG A 69 6.97 11.46 19.04
N ILE A 70 6.76 10.24 18.53
CA ILE A 70 5.43 9.61 18.47
C ILE A 70 4.91 9.29 19.88
N SER A 71 5.78 8.91 20.81
CA SER A 71 5.41 8.60 22.20
C SER A 71 5.01 9.79 23.07
N GLN A 72 5.24 11.04 22.64
CA GLN A 72 4.87 12.24 23.41
C GLN A 72 3.67 13.01 22.85
N GLY A 73 3.06 12.57 21.74
CA GLY A 73 2.06 13.37 21.03
C GLY A 73 0.94 12.61 20.31
N ARG A 74 0.62 11.37 20.71
CA ARG A 74 -0.57 10.68 20.17
C ARG A 74 -1.44 10.13 21.28
N VAL A 75 -2.58 10.78 21.47
CA VAL A 75 -3.82 10.09 21.80
C VAL A 75 -3.91 8.90 20.83
N GLU A 76 -3.91 7.69 21.36
CA GLU A 76 -4.22 6.48 20.61
C GLU A 76 -5.63 6.61 20.03
N GLN A 77 -5.75 7.23 18.86
CA GLN A 77 -6.81 6.83 17.94
C GLN A 77 -6.49 5.38 17.59
N LYS A 78 -7.16 4.46 18.28
CA LYS A 78 -7.21 3.05 17.92
C LYS A 78 -7.68 2.99 16.47
N LYS A 79 -6.73 2.96 15.53
CA LYS A 79 -6.98 2.51 14.17
C LYS A 79 -7.53 1.11 14.33
N GLN A 80 -8.84 0.96 14.21
CA GLN A 80 -9.49 -0.35 14.14
C GLN A 80 -8.92 -1.02 12.89
N PHE A 81 -7.88 -1.81 13.09
CA PHE A 81 -7.33 -2.66 12.04
C PHE A 81 -8.37 -3.76 11.84
N PHE A 82 -9.29 -3.54 10.90
CA PHE A 82 -10.17 -4.61 10.47
C PHE A 82 -9.29 -5.75 9.90
N PRO A 83 -9.59 -7.02 10.21
CA PRO A 83 -9.00 -8.14 9.47
C PRO A 83 -9.19 -7.92 7.97
N TYR A 84 -8.17 -8.18 7.15
CA TYR A 84 -8.19 -7.91 5.70
C TYR A 84 -9.46 -8.45 5.02
N ASP A 85 -9.89 -9.67 5.39
CA ASP A 85 -11.10 -10.31 4.88
C ASP A 85 -12.39 -9.55 5.19
N ARG A 86 -12.46 -8.85 6.33
CA ARG A 86 -13.62 -8.02 6.66
C ARG A 86 -13.67 -6.78 5.78
N LEU A 87 -12.51 -6.20 5.49
CA LEU A 87 -12.41 -5.02 4.65
C LEU A 87 -12.71 -5.34 3.18
N GLU A 88 -12.31 -6.52 2.70
CA GLU A 88 -12.72 -7.00 1.36
C GLU A 88 -14.23 -7.17 1.27
N ARG A 89 -14.85 -7.81 2.27
CA ARG A 89 -16.31 -7.97 2.32
C ARG A 89 -17.02 -6.63 2.38
N GLU A 90 -16.47 -5.68 3.13
CA GLU A 90 -16.98 -4.32 3.20
C GLU A 90 -16.98 -3.64 1.83
N ALA A 91 -15.88 -3.73 1.08
CA ALA A 91 -15.81 -3.18 -0.26
C ALA A 91 -16.83 -3.82 -1.21
N LEU A 92 -16.99 -5.15 -1.17
CA LEU A 92 -18.00 -5.84 -1.99
C LEU A 92 -19.42 -5.40 -1.63
N ARG A 93 -19.71 -5.27 -0.34
CA ARG A 93 -20.99 -4.80 0.17
C ARG A 93 -21.29 -3.40 -0.35
N LEU A 94 -20.35 -2.47 -0.22
CA LEU A 94 -20.48 -1.10 -0.71
C LEU A 94 -20.70 -1.05 -2.23
N ILE A 95 -19.99 -1.87 -3.02
CA ILE A 95 -20.21 -1.95 -4.48
C ILE A 95 -21.63 -2.42 -4.82
N ILE A 96 -22.15 -3.42 -4.09
CA ILE A 96 -23.48 -3.99 -4.33
C ILE A 96 -24.59 -2.99 -3.98
N HIS A 97 -24.43 -2.27 -2.87
CA HIS A 97 -25.46 -1.41 -2.31
C HIS A 97 -25.40 0.03 -2.81
N ASP A 98 -24.22 0.62 -2.93
CA ASP A 98 -24.08 2.01 -3.37
C ASP A 98 -24.21 2.11 -4.89
N VAL A 99 -24.61 3.28 -5.40
CA VAL A 99 -24.75 3.60 -6.83
C VAL A 99 -23.99 4.89 -7.16
N GLY A 100 -23.70 5.13 -8.44
CA GLY A 100 -23.02 6.36 -8.88
C GLY A 100 -21.53 6.40 -8.52
N GLU A 101 -21.04 7.57 -8.08
CA GLU A 101 -19.60 7.82 -7.88
C GLU A 101 -18.97 6.99 -6.76
N ALA A 102 -19.70 6.76 -5.66
CA ALA A 102 -19.23 5.92 -4.55
C ALA A 102 -18.84 4.50 -5.03
N ARG A 103 -19.70 3.90 -5.87
CA ARG A 103 -19.45 2.60 -6.51
C ARG A 103 -18.27 2.65 -7.48
N LYS A 104 -18.16 3.71 -8.30
CA LYS A 104 -17.06 3.87 -9.27
C LYS A 104 -15.68 3.91 -8.60
N ILE A 105 -15.58 4.57 -7.45
CA ILE A 105 -14.33 4.63 -6.66
C ILE A 105 -13.83 3.23 -6.34
N LEU A 106 -14.72 2.34 -5.85
CA LEU A 106 -14.35 0.97 -5.50
C LEU A 106 -14.13 0.07 -6.74
N LEU A 107 -14.83 0.31 -7.85
CA LEU A 107 -14.60 -0.42 -9.11
C LEU A 107 -13.25 -0.11 -9.76
N ASN A 108 -12.60 1.01 -9.40
CA ASN A 108 -11.23 1.33 -9.78
C ASN A 108 -10.17 0.48 -9.04
N LEU A 109 -10.57 -0.36 -8.09
CA LEU A 109 -9.66 -1.34 -7.50
C LEU A 109 -9.24 -2.39 -8.54
N GLU A 110 -8.03 -2.91 -8.34
CA GLU A 110 -7.54 -4.06 -9.10
C GLU A 110 -7.97 -5.35 -8.41
N GLU A 111 -8.23 -6.40 -9.17
CA GLU A 111 -8.67 -7.69 -8.61
C GLU A 111 -7.63 -8.30 -7.66
N ASP A 112 -6.34 -8.01 -7.87
CA ASP A 112 -5.23 -8.53 -7.06
C ASP A 112 -5.17 -7.94 -5.64
N VAL A 113 -5.95 -6.89 -5.40
CA VAL A 113 -6.20 -6.35 -4.05
C VAL A 113 -7.01 -7.34 -3.22
N PHE A 114 -7.84 -8.19 -3.83
CA PHE A 114 -8.60 -9.22 -3.10
C PHE A 114 -7.77 -10.51 -2.99
N GLN A 115 -7.47 -10.91 -1.76
CA GLN A 115 -6.72 -12.12 -1.42
C GLN A 115 -7.61 -13.36 -1.31
N SER A 116 -8.83 -13.18 -0.81
CA SER A 116 -9.79 -14.27 -0.74
C SER A 116 -10.27 -14.62 -2.15
N GLY A 117 -10.00 -15.85 -2.60
CA GLY A 117 -10.42 -16.33 -3.92
C GLY A 117 -11.92 -16.08 -4.20
N PRO A 118 -12.82 -16.42 -3.27
CA PRO A 118 -14.25 -16.09 -3.41
C PRO A 118 -14.56 -14.61 -3.54
N ASN A 119 -13.90 -13.74 -2.77
CA ASN A 119 -14.15 -12.29 -2.84
C ASN A 119 -13.62 -11.70 -4.16
N LYS A 120 -12.47 -12.18 -4.63
CA LYS A 120 -11.89 -11.81 -5.91
C LYS A 120 -12.80 -12.19 -7.08
N ASP A 121 -13.34 -13.40 -7.07
CA ASP A 121 -14.26 -13.87 -8.10
C ASP A 121 -15.56 -13.04 -8.12
N ILE A 122 -16.10 -12.67 -6.95
CA ILE A 122 -17.26 -11.77 -6.86
C ILE A 122 -16.92 -10.37 -7.36
N PHE A 123 -15.76 -9.81 -6.98
CA PHE A 123 -15.34 -8.50 -7.46
C PHE A 123 -15.22 -8.48 -8.99
N ARG A 124 -14.64 -9.53 -9.60
CA ARG A 124 -14.55 -9.66 -11.06
C ARG A 124 -15.93 -9.67 -11.70
N LEU A 125 -16.85 -10.46 -11.18
CA LEU A 125 -18.24 -10.53 -11.66
C LEU A 125 -18.94 -9.17 -11.58
N LEU A 126 -18.77 -8.44 -10.46
CA LEU A 126 -19.31 -7.09 -10.29
C LEU A 126 -18.67 -6.13 -11.29
N LYS A 127 -17.33 -6.16 -11.43
CA LYS A 127 -16.60 -5.28 -12.34
C LYS A 127 -17.00 -5.51 -13.79
N ASP A 128 -17.20 -6.75 -14.21
CA ASP A 128 -17.62 -7.09 -15.58
C ASP A 128 -19.10 -6.80 -15.82
N GLY A 129 -19.97 -7.16 -14.87
CA GLY A 129 -21.41 -6.97 -14.97
C GLY A 129 -21.87 -5.52 -14.89
N LEU A 130 -21.07 -4.65 -14.28
CA LEU A 130 -21.36 -3.22 -14.11
C LEU A 130 -20.64 -2.33 -15.14
N LYS A 131 -19.91 -2.90 -16.12
CA LYS A 131 -19.28 -2.13 -17.21
C LYS A 131 -20.34 -1.40 -18.02
N GLY A 132 -20.37 -0.07 -17.89
CA GLY A 132 -21.12 0.81 -18.78
C GLY A 132 -22.56 1.13 -18.38
N SER A 133 -23.00 0.78 -17.16
CA SER A 133 -24.31 1.21 -16.65
C SER A 133 -24.22 1.61 -15.18
N GLU A 134 -24.51 2.88 -14.92
CA GLU A 134 -24.49 3.48 -13.56
C GLU A 134 -25.63 2.96 -12.67
N GLU A 135 -26.68 2.43 -13.29
CA GLU A 135 -27.89 1.91 -12.64
C GLU A 135 -28.06 0.39 -12.83
N ALA A 136 -27.01 -0.32 -13.26
CA ALA A 136 -27.11 -1.76 -13.45
C ALA A 136 -27.54 -2.46 -12.14
N ASP A 137 -28.60 -3.24 -12.28
CA ASP A 137 -29.18 -4.04 -11.21
C ASP A 137 -28.28 -5.24 -10.90
N VAL A 138 -27.56 -5.12 -9.80
CA VAL A 138 -26.62 -6.11 -9.28
C VAL A 138 -27.31 -7.46 -9.01
N SER A 139 -28.63 -7.48 -8.77
CA SER A 139 -29.38 -8.71 -8.51
C SER A 139 -29.46 -9.63 -9.73
N GLN A 140 -29.35 -9.08 -10.95
CA GLN A 140 -29.37 -9.88 -12.19
C GLN A 140 -28.12 -10.76 -12.32
N LEU A 141 -27.01 -10.36 -11.70
CA LEU A 141 -25.75 -11.09 -11.71
C LEU A 141 -25.83 -12.42 -10.93
N LEU A 142 -26.81 -12.60 -10.03
CA LEU A 142 -27.05 -13.87 -9.34
C LEU A 142 -27.30 -15.04 -10.30
N SER A 143 -27.92 -14.76 -11.45
CA SER A 143 -28.24 -15.78 -12.46
C SER A 143 -27.01 -16.26 -13.22
N ALA A 144 -25.94 -15.46 -13.27
CA ALA A 144 -24.69 -15.78 -13.94
C ALA A 144 -23.69 -16.57 -13.06
N ILE A 145 -23.99 -16.75 -11.77
CA ILE A 145 -23.11 -17.45 -10.83
C ILE A 145 -23.42 -18.95 -10.82
N GLU A 146 -22.58 -19.74 -11.49
CA GLU A 146 -22.72 -21.21 -11.55
C GLU A 146 -22.28 -21.90 -10.24
N ARG A 147 -21.27 -21.34 -9.55
CA ARG A 147 -20.71 -21.92 -8.32
C ARG A 147 -21.61 -21.63 -7.12
N GLU A 148 -22.17 -22.67 -6.51
CA GLU A 148 -23.10 -22.54 -5.39
C GLU A 148 -22.50 -21.78 -4.19
N GLU A 149 -21.22 -22.01 -3.88
CA GLU A 149 -20.51 -21.31 -2.81
C GLU A 149 -20.45 -19.80 -3.02
N LEU A 150 -20.12 -19.36 -4.25
CA LEU A 150 -20.08 -17.95 -4.62
C LEU A 150 -21.47 -17.34 -4.62
N ARG A 151 -22.48 -18.11 -5.06
CA ARG A 151 -23.88 -17.66 -5.06
C ARG A 151 -24.37 -17.41 -3.65
N ARG A 152 -24.06 -18.29 -2.70
CA ARG A 152 -24.39 -18.09 -1.27
C ARG A 152 -23.71 -16.86 -0.70
N LEU A 153 -22.43 -16.65 -0.99
CA LEU A 153 -21.69 -15.48 -0.54
C LEU A 153 -22.25 -14.18 -1.13
N PHE A 154 -22.52 -14.16 -2.43
CA PHE A 154 -23.13 -13.01 -3.11
C PHE A 154 -24.53 -12.70 -2.55
N SER A 155 -25.36 -13.73 -2.35
CA SER A 155 -26.68 -13.55 -1.72
C SER A 155 -26.56 -13.00 -0.30
N SER A 156 -25.61 -13.49 0.51
CA SER A 156 -25.35 -12.94 1.85
C SER A 156 -25.07 -11.43 1.78
N LEU A 157 -24.15 -11.02 0.92
CA LEU A 157 -23.76 -9.62 0.77
C LEU A 157 -24.92 -8.74 0.25
N LEU A 158 -25.78 -9.29 -0.61
CA LEU A 158 -26.94 -8.60 -1.16
C LEU A 158 -28.03 -8.35 -0.11
N PHE A 159 -28.24 -9.30 0.81
CA PHE A 159 -29.29 -9.22 1.84
C PHE A 159 -28.81 -8.69 3.20
N GLU A 160 -27.50 -8.50 3.38
CA GLU A 160 -26.96 -7.83 4.56
C GLU A 160 -27.47 -6.38 4.64
N GLU A 161 -27.92 -5.97 5.83
CA GLU A 161 -28.48 -4.64 6.07
C GLU A 161 -27.44 -3.53 5.82
N ARG A 162 -27.88 -2.43 5.20
CA ARG A 162 -27.05 -1.23 5.03
C ARG A 162 -26.88 -0.53 6.36
N GLU A 163 -25.71 -0.68 6.99
CA GLU A 163 -25.44 0.03 8.24
C GLU A 163 -25.09 1.50 8.00
N TYR A 164 -24.53 1.87 6.84
CA TYR A 164 -24.09 3.24 6.55
C TYR A 164 -24.17 3.58 5.05
N GLU A 165 -24.66 4.78 4.73
CA GLU A 165 -24.41 5.44 3.45
C GLU A 165 -23.35 6.52 3.67
N ASN A 166 -22.29 6.53 2.86
CA ASN A 166 -21.56 7.74 2.50
C ASN A 166 -20.44 7.43 1.50
N GLU A 167 -20.27 8.28 0.49
CA GLU A 167 -19.11 8.30 -0.40
C GLU A 167 -17.77 8.30 0.36
N LYS A 168 -17.75 8.94 1.54
CA LYS A 168 -16.61 8.95 2.47
C LYS A 168 -16.18 7.54 2.86
N THR A 169 -17.12 6.66 3.19
CA THR A 169 -16.83 5.28 3.58
C THR A 169 -16.25 4.47 2.42
N CYS A 170 -16.77 4.68 1.20
CA CYS A 170 -16.18 4.08 -0.01
C CYS A 170 -14.74 4.54 -0.24
N GLN A 171 -14.44 5.83 -0.07
CA GLN A 171 -13.09 6.36 -0.20
C GLN A 171 -12.16 5.80 0.88
N GLU A 172 -12.59 5.78 2.13
CA GLU A 172 -11.81 5.21 3.23
C GLU A 172 -11.47 3.73 2.99
N VAL A 173 -12.47 2.93 2.60
CA VAL A 173 -12.29 1.50 2.28
C VAL A 173 -11.35 1.31 1.10
N PHE A 174 -11.47 2.14 0.05
CA PHE A 174 -10.56 2.15 -1.09
C PHE A 174 -9.10 2.38 -0.65
N TYR A 175 -8.84 3.43 0.11
CA TYR A 175 -7.48 3.76 0.57
C TYR A 175 -6.93 2.69 1.50
N MET A 176 -7.75 2.15 2.41
CA MET A 176 -7.32 1.09 3.32
C MET A 176 -6.93 -0.18 2.56
N LEU A 177 -7.73 -0.61 1.58
CA LEU A 177 -7.42 -1.79 0.77
C LEU A 177 -6.15 -1.60 -0.06
N LYS A 178 -6.00 -0.45 -0.73
CA LYS A 178 -4.78 -0.12 -1.48
C LYS A 178 -3.55 -0.04 -0.57
N GLU A 179 -3.67 0.56 0.61
CA GLU A 179 -2.56 0.64 1.58
C GLU A 179 -2.14 -0.76 2.06
N LEU A 180 -3.09 -1.63 2.35
CA LEU A 180 -2.80 -2.99 2.80
C LEU A 180 -2.21 -3.87 1.68
N ASP A 181 -2.70 -3.73 0.45
CA ASP A 181 -2.12 -4.43 -0.70
C ASP A 181 -0.67 -3.99 -0.96
N LEU A 182 -0.41 -2.68 -0.97
CA LEU A 182 0.96 -2.15 -1.11
C LEU A 182 1.87 -2.66 0.02
N LYS A 183 1.41 -2.64 1.28
CA LYS A 183 2.17 -3.21 2.40
C LYS A 183 2.48 -4.68 2.21
N ARG A 184 1.51 -5.47 1.72
CA ARG A 184 1.71 -6.88 1.41
C ARG A 184 2.79 -7.04 0.35
N GLN A 185 2.66 -6.38 -0.79
CA GLN A 185 3.63 -6.47 -1.88
C GLN A 185 5.04 -6.10 -1.38
N ILE A 186 5.16 -4.99 -0.64
CA ILE A 186 6.42 -4.55 -0.01
C ILE A 186 6.97 -5.58 0.99
N SER A 187 6.13 -6.34 1.69
CA SER A 187 6.59 -7.34 2.67
C SER A 187 7.07 -8.65 2.05
N ILE A 188 6.59 -9.01 0.85
CA ILE A 188 6.92 -10.28 0.19
C ILE A 188 8.20 -10.15 -0.63
N LEU A 189 8.39 -9.01 -1.30
CA LEU A 189 9.51 -8.78 -2.21
C LEU A 189 10.91 -8.85 -1.55
N PRO A 190 11.13 -8.40 -0.30
CA PRO A 190 12.43 -8.48 0.38
C PRO A 190 12.98 -9.90 0.50
N ARG A 191 12.13 -10.87 0.85
CA ARG A 191 12.56 -12.28 0.96
C ARG A 191 12.89 -12.88 -0.40
N LYS A 192 12.23 -12.42 -1.46
CA LYS A 192 12.52 -12.85 -2.84
C LYS A 192 13.85 -12.26 -3.31
N MET A 193 14.07 -10.98 -3.04
CA MET A 193 15.32 -10.27 -3.33
C MET A 193 16.53 -10.90 -2.60
N GLU A 194 16.40 -11.20 -1.31
CA GLU A 194 17.47 -11.83 -0.52
C GLU A 194 17.89 -13.19 -1.10
N LYS A 195 16.92 -14.01 -1.51
CA LYS A 195 17.21 -15.30 -2.15
C LYS A 195 17.93 -15.16 -3.49
N LEU A 196 17.56 -14.17 -4.30
CA LEU A 196 18.18 -13.93 -5.62
C LEU A 196 19.60 -13.38 -5.48
N SER A 197 19.84 -12.48 -4.52
CA SER A 197 21.18 -11.98 -4.18
C SER A 197 22.10 -13.11 -3.74
N GLN A 198 21.62 -14.03 -2.89
CA GLN A 198 22.37 -15.22 -2.48
C GLN A 198 22.65 -16.21 -3.63
N GLN A 199 21.84 -16.18 -4.70
CA GLN A 199 21.99 -17.00 -5.90
C GLN A 199 22.90 -16.36 -6.95
N GLY A 200 23.42 -15.15 -6.71
CA GLY A 200 24.27 -14.42 -7.64
C GLY A 200 23.51 -13.74 -8.78
N ASP A 201 22.17 -13.66 -8.71
CA ASP A 201 21.34 -12.97 -9.69
C ASP A 201 21.15 -11.51 -9.29
N GLN A 202 22.21 -10.74 -9.46
CA GLN A 202 22.29 -9.34 -9.02
C GLN A 202 21.38 -8.44 -9.86
N GLU A 203 21.22 -8.70 -11.17
CA GLU A 203 20.33 -7.93 -12.05
C GLU A 203 18.85 -8.08 -11.66
N GLU A 204 18.38 -9.29 -11.36
CA GLU A 204 16.99 -9.50 -10.96
C GLU A 204 16.75 -8.99 -9.53
N ALA A 205 17.75 -9.07 -8.65
CA ALA A 205 17.69 -8.42 -7.34
C ALA A 205 17.54 -6.88 -7.46
N ASP A 206 18.28 -6.25 -8.37
CA ASP A 206 18.19 -4.81 -8.65
C ASP A 206 16.81 -4.42 -9.21
N ARG A 207 16.20 -5.25 -10.07
CA ARG A 207 14.82 -5.02 -10.56
C ARG A 207 13.78 -5.11 -9.46
N LEU A 208 13.84 -6.15 -8.62
CA LEU A 208 12.91 -6.26 -7.48
C LEU A 208 13.10 -5.11 -6.49
N PHE A 209 14.32 -4.61 -6.37
CA PHE A 209 14.65 -3.43 -5.59
C PHE A 209 13.98 -2.17 -6.16
N GLU A 210 14.06 -1.91 -7.46
CA GLU A 210 13.35 -0.78 -8.09
C GLU A 210 11.83 -0.88 -7.90
N GLU A 211 11.30 -2.10 -7.93
CA GLU A 211 9.87 -2.34 -7.71
C GLU A 211 9.44 -2.03 -6.27
N ILE A 212 10.20 -2.47 -5.26
CA ILE A 212 9.94 -2.13 -3.86
C ILE A 212 9.91 -0.60 -3.67
N LEU A 213 10.84 0.12 -4.32
CA LEU A 213 10.93 1.57 -4.24
C LEU A 213 9.72 2.26 -4.87
N ARG A 214 9.28 1.76 -6.03
CA ARG A 214 8.08 2.24 -6.71
C ARG A 214 6.85 2.06 -5.83
N LEU A 215 6.69 0.89 -5.22
CA LEU A 215 5.56 0.57 -4.34
C LEU A 215 5.56 1.40 -3.05
N GLU A 216 6.73 1.63 -2.43
CA GLU A 216 6.85 2.53 -1.27
C GLU A 216 6.53 3.99 -1.65
N GLY A 217 6.96 4.44 -2.83
CA GLY A 217 6.61 5.76 -3.36
C GLY A 217 5.10 5.92 -3.53
N GLN A 218 4.44 4.93 -4.15
CA GLN A 218 2.99 4.87 -4.28
C GLN A 218 2.29 4.88 -2.93
N ARG A 219 2.78 4.11 -1.95
CA ARG A 219 2.20 4.06 -0.60
C ARG A 219 2.28 5.41 0.10
N ARG A 220 3.37 6.16 -0.06
CA ARG A 220 3.51 7.50 0.52
C ARG A 220 2.59 8.51 -0.13
N ALA A 221 2.55 8.55 -1.46
CA ALA A 221 1.62 9.41 -2.19
C ALA A 221 0.17 9.14 -1.77
N LEU A 222 -0.21 7.88 -1.66
CA LEU A 222 -1.52 7.44 -1.19
C LEU A 222 -1.82 7.91 0.26
N GLN A 223 -0.83 7.89 1.14
CA GLN A 223 -0.99 8.38 2.52
C GLN A 223 -1.12 9.90 2.57
N GLU A 224 -0.37 10.63 1.74
CA GLU A 224 -0.47 12.09 1.63
C GLU A 224 -1.82 12.51 1.04
N GLU A 225 -2.29 11.83 -0.01
CA GLU A 225 -3.62 12.03 -0.59
C GLU A 225 -4.72 11.82 0.44
N ARG A 226 -4.65 10.73 1.22
CA ARG A 226 -5.63 10.46 2.28
C ARG A 226 -5.65 11.54 3.35
N ILE A 227 -4.48 11.98 3.82
CA ILE A 227 -4.35 13.06 4.83
C ILE A 227 -4.89 14.39 4.28
N ASN A 228 -4.59 14.72 3.03
CA ASN A 228 -5.07 15.94 2.40
C ASN A 228 -6.60 15.93 2.23
N GLN A 229 -7.19 14.76 1.95
CA GLN A 229 -8.64 14.59 1.91
C GLN A 229 -9.25 14.71 3.30
N ASP A 230 -8.66 14.10 4.34
CA ASP A 230 -9.14 14.27 5.72
C ASP A 230 -9.19 15.76 6.12
N HIS A 231 -8.15 16.54 5.77
CA HIS A 231 -8.10 17.98 6.05
C HIS A 231 -9.05 18.84 5.21
N LEU A 232 -9.32 18.48 3.95
CA LEU A 232 -10.29 19.18 3.11
C LEU A 232 -11.72 19.00 3.63
N MET A 233 -11.98 17.88 4.30
CA MET A 233 -13.30 17.46 4.77
C MET A 233 -13.60 17.88 6.22
N GLU A 234 -12.58 18.21 7.03
CA GLU A 234 -12.75 18.84 8.37
C GLU A 234 -12.99 20.36 8.30
N GLY A 235 -12.79 20.97 7.13
CA GLY A 235 -12.94 22.42 6.89
C GLY A 235 -14.31 22.88 6.38
N GLN A 236 -15.33 22.01 6.35
CA GLN A 236 -16.70 22.32 5.91
C GLN A 236 -17.73 22.15 7.03
#